data_AF-A0A3L0VSM3-F1
#
_entry.id   AF-A0A3L0VSM3-F1
#
_cell.length_a   1.000
_cell.length_b   1.000
_cell.length_c   1.000
_cell.angle_alpha   90.00
_cell.angle_beta   90.00
_cell.angle_gamma   90.00
#
_symmetry.space_group_name_H-M   'P 1'
#
loop_
_entity.id
_entity.type
_entity.pdbx_description
1 polymer ?
#
loop_
_entity_poly.entity_id
_entity_poly.type
_entity_poly.pdbx_seq_one_letter_code
_entity_poly.pdbx_strand_id
1 'polypeptide(L)'
;MFWSRLWSLFGGMSRQEESAPRALEWQQALAVVPILQGFSKDDQLRLIALAQQFLARKTLTQLGVELTSRQQAILALQAVLPILHLGLDWYRGFHEIILIPEPVVRRQEVQDEFGLVSEWEEENAGESWPQGPLVLAWSELQQDGDWDGFNLVIHELAHKLDMLGGDADGAPPLPSGMDTRQWTQALQEAFDAMNAQLARDEVTAIDPYAAEHPAEFFAVCCESFFTDPLRLRQVYPAVYRQLSQFFSQDPALRFPATRLLAGEAQTGSLV
;
A
#
# COMPACT_ATOMS: atom_id res chain seq x y z
N MET A 1 -32.13 -35.80 49.67
CA MET A 1 -31.08 -35.77 48.62
C MET A 1 -31.51 -34.70 47.63
N PHE A 2 -31.14 -33.43 47.86
CA PHE A 2 -29.87 -32.78 47.50
C PHE A 2 -30.04 -31.94 46.20
N TRP A 3 -30.14 -30.61 46.38
CA TRP A 3 -29.96 -29.48 45.44
C TRP A 3 -31.05 -29.27 44.37
N SER A 4 -31.99 -28.30 44.41
CA SER A 4 -32.01 -26.82 44.50
C SER A 4 -31.56 -26.05 43.23
N ARG A 5 -32.55 -25.46 42.53
CA ARG A 5 -32.61 -24.14 41.85
C ARG A 5 -31.30 -23.53 41.31
N LEU A 6 -31.18 -23.31 39.98
CA LEU A 6 -30.55 -22.12 39.34
C LEU A 6 -30.41 -22.20 37.80
N TRP A 7 -31.48 -22.42 37.03
CA TRP A 7 -31.41 -22.34 35.54
C TRP A 7 -32.32 -21.27 34.95
N SER A 8 -32.35 -20.11 35.61
CA SER A 8 -32.87 -18.86 35.05
C SER A 8 -31.87 -17.77 35.44
N LEU A 9 -30.85 -17.50 34.60
CA LEU A 9 -30.02 -16.27 34.60
C LEU A 9 -28.83 -16.23 33.60
N PHE A 10 -28.56 -17.25 32.77
CA PHE A 10 -27.45 -17.19 31.79
C PHE A 10 -27.84 -17.73 30.41
N GLY A 11 -28.71 -17.01 29.71
CA GLY A 11 -29.13 -17.36 28.35
C GLY A 11 -29.42 -16.09 27.55
N GLY A 12 -28.41 -15.28 27.31
CA GLY A 12 -28.55 -14.04 26.55
C GLY A 12 -27.44 -13.02 26.80
N MET A 13 -26.16 -13.44 26.76
CA MET A 13 -25.08 -12.47 26.61
C MET A 13 -25.03 -12.07 25.13
N SER A 14 -25.24 -10.79 24.92
CA SER A 14 -25.61 -10.21 23.63
C SER A 14 -24.44 -10.24 22.65
N ARG A 15 -24.72 -10.50 21.36
CA ARG A 15 -23.77 -10.27 20.23
C ARG A 15 -23.22 -8.82 20.19
N GLN A 16 -23.85 -7.91 20.94
CA GLN A 16 -23.45 -6.50 21.04
C GLN A 16 -22.27 -6.28 22.00
N GLU A 17 -22.15 -7.06 23.09
CA GLU A 17 -21.09 -6.87 24.08
C GLU A 17 -19.70 -7.37 23.62
N GLU A 18 -19.62 -8.42 22.80
CA GLU A 18 -18.35 -8.84 22.17
C GLU A 18 -17.93 -7.90 21.02
N SER A 19 -18.90 -7.19 20.43
CA SER A 19 -18.64 -6.30 19.28
C SER A 19 -18.01 -4.96 19.67
N ALA A 20 -18.36 -4.42 20.84
CA ALA A 20 -17.90 -3.10 21.27
C ALA A 20 -16.39 -3.03 21.62
N PRO A 21 -15.80 -3.99 22.36
CA PRO A 21 -14.36 -4.03 22.61
C PRO A 21 -13.56 -4.18 21.32
N ARG A 22 -14.01 -5.06 20.40
CA ARG A 22 -13.37 -5.25 19.10
C ARG A 22 -13.47 -4.00 18.23
N ALA A 23 -14.63 -3.33 18.21
CA ALA A 23 -14.80 -2.07 17.48
C ALA A 23 -13.86 -0.96 17.99
N LEU A 24 -13.64 -0.89 19.32
CA LEU A 24 -12.69 0.04 19.92
C LEU A 24 -11.24 -0.26 19.49
N GLU A 25 -10.85 -1.53 19.40
CA GLU A 25 -9.50 -1.93 18.95
C GLU A 25 -9.22 -1.48 17.51
N TRP A 26 -10.19 -1.61 16.59
CA TRP A 26 -10.05 -1.14 15.20
C TRP A 26 -9.95 0.38 15.11
N GLN A 27 -10.72 1.10 15.91
CA GLN A 27 -10.62 2.56 15.98
C GLN A 27 -9.27 3.01 16.54
N GLN A 28 -8.75 2.31 17.57
CA GLN A 28 -7.43 2.56 18.12
C GLN A 28 -6.31 2.21 17.14
N ALA A 29 -6.45 1.15 16.36
CA ALA A 29 -5.52 0.79 15.28
C ALA A 29 -5.48 1.91 14.22
N LEU A 30 -6.65 2.36 13.75
CA LEU A 30 -6.75 3.45 12.79
C LEU A 30 -6.13 4.74 13.33
N ALA A 31 -6.40 5.09 14.60
CA ALA A 31 -5.96 6.34 15.20
C ALA A 31 -4.43 6.47 15.36
N VAL A 32 -3.68 5.35 15.34
CA VAL A 32 -2.21 5.39 15.51
C VAL A 32 -1.42 5.41 14.21
N VAL A 33 -2.07 5.26 13.05
CA VAL A 33 -1.39 5.27 11.75
C VAL A 33 -1.54 6.65 11.10
N PRO A 34 -0.47 7.44 10.97
CA PRO A 34 -0.52 8.79 10.41
C PRO A 34 -1.21 8.91 9.04
N ILE A 35 -0.90 8.02 8.08
CA ILE A 35 -1.49 8.07 6.73
C ILE A 35 -2.99 7.75 6.69
N LEU A 36 -3.54 7.21 7.77
CA LEU A 36 -4.97 6.93 7.94
C LEU A 36 -5.73 8.06 8.65
N GLN A 37 -5.07 9.18 8.97
CA GLN A 37 -5.73 10.34 9.53
C GLN A 37 -6.41 11.20 8.45
N GLY A 38 -7.35 12.05 8.87
CA GLY A 38 -8.05 12.99 8.00
C GLY A 38 -9.25 12.43 7.22
N PHE A 39 -9.57 11.14 7.35
CA PHE A 39 -10.76 10.55 6.75
C PHE A 39 -12.06 10.99 7.46
N SER A 40 -13.15 11.05 6.69
CA SER A 40 -14.50 11.22 7.23
C SER A 40 -14.87 10.02 8.12
N LYS A 41 -15.85 10.19 9.04
CA LYS A 41 -16.31 9.07 9.88
C LYS A 41 -16.85 7.90 9.04
N ASP A 42 -17.52 8.19 7.93
CA ASP A 42 -18.05 7.17 7.04
C ASP A 42 -16.92 6.39 6.36
N ASP A 43 -15.86 7.07 5.91
CA ASP A 43 -14.72 6.42 5.27
C ASP A 43 -13.89 5.62 6.27
N GLN A 44 -13.73 6.09 7.52
CA GLN A 44 -13.12 5.31 8.58
C GLN A 44 -13.88 4.00 8.84
N LEU A 45 -15.22 4.06 8.89
CA LEU A 45 -16.05 2.86 9.05
C LEU A 45 -15.95 1.92 7.84
N ARG A 46 -15.92 2.46 6.61
CA ARG A 46 -15.73 1.67 5.39
C ARG A 46 -14.36 0.98 5.38
N LEU A 47 -13.29 1.72 5.72
CA LEU A 47 -11.93 1.19 5.77
C LEU A 47 -11.81 0.06 6.79
N ILE A 48 -12.35 0.24 8.00
CA ILE A 48 -12.38 -0.81 9.03
C ILE A 48 -13.16 -2.04 8.54
N ALA A 49 -14.34 -1.84 7.96
CA ALA A 49 -15.14 -2.96 7.44
C ALA A 49 -14.43 -3.70 6.29
N LEU A 50 -13.70 -2.98 5.44
CA LEU A 50 -12.92 -3.55 4.35
C LEU A 50 -11.71 -4.32 4.87
N ALA A 51 -10.99 -3.79 5.88
CA ALA A 51 -9.87 -4.46 6.54
C ALA A 51 -10.30 -5.76 7.25
N GLN A 52 -11.44 -5.74 7.92
CA GLN A 52 -12.03 -6.94 8.54
C GLN A 52 -12.37 -8.01 7.48
N GLN A 53 -12.93 -7.60 6.35
CA GLN A 53 -13.21 -8.49 5.23
C GLN A 53 -11.94 -9.04 4.58
N PHE A 54 -10.89 -8.23 4.51
CA PHE A 54 -9.58 -8.65 4.02
C PHE A 54 -8.99 -9.75 4.90
N LEU A 55 -8.93 -9.55 6.22
CA LEU A 55 -8.46 -10.59 7.15
C LEU A 55 -9.33 -11.85 7.18
N ALA A 56 -10.62 -11.73 6.85
CA ALA A 56 -11.51 -12.89 6.76
C ALA A 56 -11.33 -13.70 5.46
N ARG A 57 -10.82 -13.08 4.38
CA ARG A 57 -10.70 -13.70 3.05
C ARG A 57 -9.26 -14.03 2.65
N LYS A 58 -8.27 -13.42 3.28
CA LYS A 58 -6.85 -13.67 3.03
C LYS A 58 -6.26 -14.45 4.20
N THR A 59 -5.49 -15.48 3.89
CA THR A 59 -4.70 -16.20 4.89
C THR A 59 -3.49 -15.34 5.27
N LEU A 60 -3.26 -15.16 6.58
CA LEU A 60 -2.06 -14.52 7.10
C LEU A 60 -1.16 -15.58 7.73
N THR A 61 -0.12 -15.99 7.00
CA THR A 61 0.86 -16.98 7.43
C THR A 61 2.04 -16.28 8.06
N GLN A 62 2.38 -16.61 9.31
CA GLN A 62 3.41 -15.95 10.08
C GLN A 62 4.56 -16.94 10.32
N LEU A 63 5.70 -16.69 9.67
CA LEU A 63 6.88 -17.56 9.73
C LEU A 63 7.95 -16.89 10.59
N GLY A 64 8.14 -17.38 11.82
CA GLY A 64 9.14 -16.82 12.73
C GLY A 64 8.80 -15.42 13.29
N VAL A 65 7.56 -14.95 13.06
CA VAL A 65 7.00 -13.72 13.62
C VAL A 65 5.67 -14.02 14.29
N GLU A 66 5.28 -13.22 15.28
CA GLU A 66 3.96 -13.32 15.93
C GLU A 66 3.34 -11.93 16.04
N LEU A 67 2.27 -11.69 15.28
CA LEU A 67 1.53 -10.44 15.28
C LEU A 67 0.35 -10.53 16.25
N THR A 68 0.27 -9.56 17.15
CA THR A 68 -0.92 -9.29 17.96
C THR A 68 -2.13 -8.94 17.08
N SER A 69 -3.34 -9.12 17.60
CA SER A 69 -4.57 -8.71 16.88
C SER A 69 -4.55 -7.24 16.43
N ARG A 70 -3.93 -6.37 17.23
CA ARG A 70 -3.77 -4.95 16.89
C ARG A 70 -2.81 -4.73 15.72
N GLN A 71 -1.68 -5.45 15.68
CA GLN A 71 -0.74 -5.37 14.55
C GLN A 71 -1.36 -5.91 13.27
N GLN A 72 -2.12 -7.01 13.35
CA GLN A 72 -2.87 -7.54 12.20
C GLN A 72 -3.91 -6.52 11.69
N ALA A 73 -4.59 -5.82 12.61
CA ALA A 73 -5.53 -4.75 12.24
C ALA A 73 -4.82 -3.57 11.55
N ILE A 74 -3.67 -3.12 12.06
CA ILE A 74 -2.87 -2.05 11.45
C ILE A 74 -2.40 -2.46 10.05
N LEU A 75 -1.82 -3.65 9.90
CA LEU A 75 -1.42 -4.21 8.61
C LEU A 75 -2.59 -4.23 7.63
N ALA A 76 -3.75 -4.75 8.06
CA ALA A 76 -4.93 -4.85 7.20
C ALA A 76 -5.47 -3.47 6.79
N LEU A 77 -5.48 -2.49 7.70
CA LEU A 77 -5.94 -1.13 7.39
C LEU A 77 -5.06 -0.44 6.34
N GLN A 78 -3.73 -0.59 6.45
CA GLN A 78 -2.80 -0.08 5.44
C GLN A 78 -2.97 -0.83 4.11
N ALA A 79 -3.07 -2.16 4.16
CA ALA A 79 -3.26 -3.00 2.97
C ALA A 79 -4.51 -2.61 2.16
N VAL A 80 -5.62 -2.31 2.83
CA VAL A 80 -6.87 -1.96 2.14
C VAL A 80 -7.02 -0.48 1.82
N LEU A 81 -6.08 0.39 2.22
CA LEU A 81 -6.13 1.82 1.93
C LEU A 81 -6.22 2.10 0.41
N PRO A 82 -5.40 1.48 -0.47
CA PRO A 82 -5.51 1.70 -1.91
C PRO A 82 -6.89 1.35 -2.45
N ILE A 83 -7.49 0.27 -1.97
CA ILE A 83 -8.76 -0.25 -2.49
C ILE A 83 -10.01 0.24 -1.74
N LEU A 84 -9.91 1.29 -0.90
CA LEU A 84 -11.02 1.82 -0.11
C LEU A 84 -12.28 2.10 -0.94
N HIS A 85 -12.12 2.72 -2.11
CA HIS A 85 -13.22 3.06 -3.02
C HIS A 85 -13.31 2.14 -4.24
N LEU A 86 -12.46 1.11 -4.30
CA LEU A 86 -12.44 0.11 -5.38
C LEU A 86 -13.12 -1.20 -4.97
N GLY A 87 -12.96 -1.59 -3.71
CA GLY A 87 -13.48 -2.82 -3.15
C GLY A 87 -12.50 -3.99 -3.23
N LEU A 88 -12.81 -5.04 -2.46
CA LEU A 88 -11.89 -6.16 -2.22
C LEU A 88 -11.62 -7.05 -3.44
N ASP A 89 -12.49 -7.01 -4.45
CA ASP A 89 -12.33 -7.79 -5.68
C ASP A 89 -11.11 -7.34 -6.51
N TRP A 90 -10.55 -6.16 -6.23
CA TRP A 90 -9.27 -5.70 -6.77
C TRP A 90 -8.07 -6.43 -6.18
N TYR A 91 -8.23 -7.15 -5.07
CA TYR A 91 -7.21 -8.05 -4.54
C TYR A 91 -7.53 -9.52 -4.81
N ARG A 92 -8.30 -9.84 -5.86
CA ARG A 92 -8.66 -11.23 -6.19
C ARG A 92 -7.49 -12.11 -6.64
N GLY A 93 -6.38 -11.52 -7.11
CA GLY A 93 -5.23 -12.24 -7.68
C GLY A 93 -4.33 -12.99 -6.69
N PHE A 94 -4.62 -12.92 -5.39
CA PHE A 94 -3.87 -13.67 -4.36
C PHE A 94 -4.77 -14.07 -3.20
N HIS A 95 -4.35 -15.07 -2.43
CA HIS A 95 -5.12 -15.59 -1.29
C HIS A 95 -4.36 -15.58 0.03
N GLU A 96 -3.05 -15.38 0.01
CA GLU A 96 -2.19 -15.53 1.18
C GLU A 96 -1.17 -14.40 1.26
N ILE A 97 -0.89 -13.98 2.49
CA ILE A 97 0.19 -13.08 2.86
C ILE A 97 1.09 -13.85 3.81
N ILE A 98 2.36 -13.97 3.46
CA ILE A 98 3.39 -14.64 4.25
C ILE A 98 4.26 -13.55 4.88
N LEU A 99 4.29 -13.51 6.20
CA LEU A 99 5.19 -12.65 6.95
C LEU A 99 6.43 -13.42 7.37
N ILE A 100 7.59 -12.88 7.05
CA ILE A 100 8.91 -13.39 7.47
C ILE A 100 9.60 -12.34 8.35
N PRO A 101 10.61 -12.71 9.17
CA PRO A 101 11.19 -11.77 10.14
C PRO A 101 12.00 -10.65 9.49
N GLU A 102 12.80 -11.01 8.48
CA GLU A 102 13.79 -10.14 7.83
C GLU A 102 13.76 -10.34 6.31
N PRO A 103 14.24 -9.36 5.51
CA PRO A 103 14.43 -9.51 4.08
C PRO A 103 15.26 -10.74 3.72
N VAL A 104 14.96 -11.34 2.57
CA VAL A 104 15.74 -12.47 2.04
C VAL A 104 16.66 -11.96 0.95
N VAL A 105 17.95 -12.18 1.09
CA VAL A 105 18.92 -11.95 0.00
C VAL A 105 18.69 -12.99 -1.07
N ARG A 106 18.30 -12.57 -2.27
CA ARG A 106 18.29 -13.42 -3.46
C ARG A 106 19.56 -13.21 -4.25
N ARG A 107 20.19 -14.33 -4.62
CA ARG A 107 21.24 -14.36 -5.64
C ARG A 107 20.58 -14.62 -6.96
N GLN A 108 20.59 -13.64 -7.86
CA GLN A 108 20.15 -13.83 -9.23
C GLN A 108 21.36 -13.99 -10.14
N GLU A 109 21.35 -15.08 -10.91
CA GLU A 109 22.31 -15.31 -11.98
C GLU A 109 21.62 -14.95 -13.30
N VAL A 110 21.94 -13.79 -13.86
CA VAL A 110 21.47 -13.40 -15.19
C VAL A 110 22.53 -13.80 -16.19
N GLN A 111 22.19 -14.75 -17.07
CA GLN A 111 23.01 -15.13 -18.21
C GLN A 111 22.63 -14.27 -19.41
N ASP A 112 23.57 -13.49 -19.92
CA ASP A 112 23.35 -12.71 -21.14
C ASP A 112 23.30 -13.60 -22.41
N GLU A 113 22.97 -12.99 -23.54
CA GLU A 113 22.89 -13.67 -24.85
C GLU A 113 24.24 -14.26 -25.31
N PHE A 114 25.35 -13.88 -24.66
CA PHE A 114 26.71 -14.39 -24.90
C PHE A 114 27.15 -15.45 -23.90
N GLY A 115 26.27 -15.83 -22.96
CA GLY A 115 26.52 -16.85 -21.97
C GLY A 115 27.30 -16.38 -20.73
N LEU A 116 27.52 -15.06 -20.57
CA LEU A 116 28.15 -14.49 -19.38
C LEU A 116 27.13 -14.47 -18.24
N VAL A 117 27.45 -15.17 -17.16
CA VAL A 117 26.67 -15.13 -15.93
C VAL A 117 27.13 -13.94 -15.10
N SER A 118 26.25 -12.98 -14.89
CA SER A 118 26.40 -11.94 -13.87
C SER A 118 25.60 -12.33 -12.64
N GLU A 119 26.27 -12.38 -11.48
CA GLU A 119 25.64 -12.66 -10.18
C GLU A 119 25.45 -11.32 -9.47
N TRP A 120 24.21 -11.02 -9.11
CA TRP A 120 23.87 -9.86 -8.28
C TRP A 120 23.09 -10.35 -7.06
N GLU A 121 23.43 -9.79 -5.89
CA GLU A 121 22.70 -10.00 -4.64
C GLU A 121 21.71 -8.85 -4.48
N GLU A 122 20.42 -9.19 -4.36
CA GLU A 122 19.33 -8.25 -4.12
C GLU A 122 18.66 -8.59 -2.78
N GLU A 123 18.52 -7.60 -1.90
CA GLU A 123 17.80 -7.76 -0.63
C GLU A 123 16.30 -7.54 -0.87
N ASN A 124 15.51 -8.61 -0.83
CA ASN A 124 14.08 -8.53 -1.11
C ASN A 124 13.29 -8.43 0.20
N ALA A 125 12.81 -7.22 0.48
CA ALA A 125 11.90 -6.92 1.59
C ALA A 125 10.47 -7.43 1.35
N GLY A 126 10.06 -7.56 0.08
CA GLY A 126 8.78 -8.09 -0.32
C GLY A 126 8.85 -8.86 -1.64
N GLU A 127 7.79 -9.61 -1.95
CA GLU A 127 7.65 -10.27 -3.24
C GLU A 127 6.18 -10.52 -3.61
N SER A 128 5.84 -10.13 -4.84
CA SER A 128 4.50 -10.28 -5.42
C SER A 128 4.48 -11.13 -6.67
N TRP A 129 3.91 -12.33 -6.56
CA TRP A 129 3.71 -13.24 -7.68
C TRP A 129 2.31 -13.11 -8.31
N PRO A 130 2.12 -13.23 -9.64
CA PRO A 130 0.81 -13.00 -10.29
C PRO A 130 -0.37 -13.82 -9.74
N GLN A 131 -0.11 -15.04 -9.27
CA GLN A 131 -1.10 -15.93 -8.64
C GLN A 131 -0.60 -16.52 -7.31
N GLY A 132 0.53 -16.04 -6.82
CA GLY A 132 1.18 -16.56 -5.61
C GLY A 132 0.91 -15.69 -4.39
N PRO A 133 1.45 -16.08 -3.23
CA PRO A 133 1.35 -15.29 -2.01
C PRO A 133 1.97 -13.91 -2.19
N LEU A 134 1.63 -13.02 -1.26
CA LEU A 134 2.38 -11.81 -0.97
C LEU A 134 3.40 -12.16 0.11
N VAL A 135 4.70 -11.97 -0.11
CA VAL A 135 5.71 -12.16 0.95
C VAL A 135 6.14 -10.80 1.46
N LEU A 136 6.20 -10.61 2.78
CA LEU A 136 6.59 -9.33 3.40
C LEU A 136 7.53 -9.57 4.59
N ALA A 137 8.60 -8.79 4.67
CA ALA A 137 9.51 -8.76 5.81
C ALA A 137 8.95 -7.87 6.94
N TRP A 138 8.78 -8.45 8.12
CA TRP A 138 8.19 -7.77 9.28
C TRP A 138 9.06 -6.64 9.83
N SER A 139 10.39 -6.71 9.69
CA SER A 139 11.29 -5.62 10.07
C SER A 139 11.03 -4.34 9.29
N GLU A 140 10.72 -4.45 7.99
CA GLU A 140 10.41 -3.31 7.12
C GLU A 140 9.00 -2.77 7.39
N LEU A 141 8.02 -3.65 7.59
CA LEU A 141 6.63 -3.28 7.92
C LEU A 141 6.47 -2.43 9.18
N GLN A 142 7.46 -2.42 10.07
CA GLN A 142 7.43 -1.60 11.29
C GLN A 142 7.67 -0.11 11.02
N GLN A 143 8.20 0.23 9.85
CA GLN A 143 8.43 1.60 9.40
C GLN A 143 7.21 2.16 8.66
N ASP A 144 6.33 1.28 8.14
CA ASP A 144 5.14 1.67 7.39
C ASP A 144 4.12 2.47 8.22
N GLY A 145 3.54 3.47 7.56
CA GLY A 145 2.32 4.15 8.02
C GLY A 145 2.51 5.63 8.35
N ASP A 146 3.72 6.16 8.20
CA ASP A 146 4.01 7.59 8.29
C ASP A 146 3.95 8.28 6.92
N TRP A 147 4.08 9.61 6.92
CA TRP A 147 4.05 10.45 5.74
C TRP A 147 5.44 10.61 5.09
N ASP A 148 6.26 9.56 5.00
CA ASP A 148 7.68 9.66 4.64
C ASP A 148 8.01 9.34 3.18
N GLY A 149 7.04 8.83 2.41
CA GLY A 149 7.24 8.45 1.01
C GLY A 149 7.37 6.94 0.80
N PHE A 150 7.43 6.14 1.87
CA PHE A 150 7.63 4.69 1.80
C PHE A 150 6.47 3.93 2.44
N ASN A 151 6.04 2.83 1.81
CA ASN A 151 5.11 1.88 2.40
C ASN A 151 5.17 0.53 1.68
N LEU A 152 5.89 -0.43 2.26
CA LEU A 152 6.12 -1.74 1.66
C LEU A 152 4.81 -2.48 1.35
N VAL A 153 3.81 -2.40 2.24
CA VAL A 153 2.52 -3.07 2.00
C VAL A 153 1.82 -2.50 0.76
N ILE A 154 1.80 -1.18 0.61
CA ILE A 154 1.17 -0.51 -0.54
C ILE A 154 1.95 -0.81 -1.81
N HIS A 155 3.29 -0.80 -1.75
CA HIS A 155 4.17 -1.14 -2.86
C HIS A 155 3.82 -2.52 -3.43
N GLU A 156 3.86 -3.53 -2.58
CA GLU A 156 3.63 -4.92 -2.97
C GLU A 156 2.18 -5.16 -3.43
N LEU A 157 1.21 -4.50 -2.80
CA LEU A 157 -0.17 -4.56 -3.27
C LEU A 157 -0.41 -3.78 -4.56
N ALA A 158 0.39 -2.77 -4.88
CA ALA A 158 0.36 -2.10 -6.19
C ALA A 158 0.75 -3.09 -7.30
N HIS A 159 1.78 -3.91 -7.11
CA HIS A 159 2.09 -4.99 -8.05
C HIS A 159 0.95 -6.00 -8.20
N LYS A 160 0.25 -6.34 -7.11
CA LYS A 160 -0.95 -7.20 -7.22
C LYS A 160 -2.08 -6.55 -8.02
N LEU A 161 -2.22 -5.23 -7.99
CA LEU A 161 -3.17 -4.49 -8.83
C LEU A 161 -2.73 -4.48 -10.29
N ASP A 162 -1.45 -4.25 -10.54
CA ASP A 162 -0.82 -4.23 -11.86
C ASP A 162 -1.04 -5.57 -12.59
N MET A 163 -0.66 -6.66 -11.93
CA MET A 163 -0.77 -8.03 -12.45
C MET A 163 -2.23 -8.52 -12.63
N LEU A 164 -3.25 -7.75 -12.24
CA LEU A 164 -4.62 -8.06 -12.67
C LEU A 164 -4.80 -7.91 -14.20
N GLY A 165 -3.97 -7.09 -14.84
CA GLY A 165 -3.96 -6.84 -16.29
C GLY A 165 -3.19 -7.89 -17.09
N GLY A 166 -2.38 -8.72 -16.42
CA GLY A 166 -1.47 -9.66 -17.03
C GLY A 166 -0.10 -9.54 -16.41
N ASP A 167 0.86 -9.07 -17.20
CA ASP A 167 2.23 -8.82 -16.75
C ASP A 167 2.31 -7.57 -15.86
N ALA A 168 3.34 -7.47 -15.02
CA ALA A 168 3.60 -6.27 -14.24
C ALA A 168 4.34 -5.27 -15.15
N ASP A 169 3.63 -4.30 -15.72
CA ASP A 169 4.14 -3.30 -16.66
C ASP A 169 3.76 -1.86 -16.28
N GLY A 170 3.20 -1.65 -15.08
CA GLY A 170 2.68 -0.37 -14.61
C GLY A 170 1.34 0.04 -15.24
N ALA A 171 0.64 -0.89 -15.89
CA ALA A 171 -0.66 -0.66 -16.52
C ALA A 171 -1.74 -1.61 -15.96
N PRO A 172 -2.17 -1.41 -14.69
CA PRO A 172 -3.29 -2.16 -14.13
C PRO A 172 -4.57 -1.98 -14.98
N PRO A 173 -5.53 -2.92 -14.89
CA PRO A 173 -6.86 -2.70 -15.47
C PRO A 173 -7.47 -1.43 -14.90
N LEU A 174 -7.92 -0.51 -15.75
CA LEU A 174 -8.41 0.78 -15.29
C LEU A 174 -9.92 0.73 -14.97
N PRO A 175 -10.37 1.46 -13.92
CA PRO A 175 -11.79 1.68 -13.67
C PRO A 175 -12.54 2.25 -14.89
N SER A 176 -13.85 1.99 -14.95
CA SER A 176 -14.70 2.51 -16.04
C SER A 176 -14.65 4.03 -16.11
N GLY A 177 -14.43 4.57 -17.31
CA GLY A 177 -14.37 6.00 -17.57
C GLY A 177 -12.96 6.59 -17.65
N MET A 178 -11.93 5.82 -17.28
CA MET A 178 -10.53 6.22 -17.50
C MET A 178 -10.07 5.90 -18.92
N ASP A 179 -9.17 6.73 -19.45
CA ASP A 179 -8.57 6.55 -20.77
C ASP A 179 -7.18 5.94 -20.63
N THR A 180 -7.03 4.69 -21.09
CA THR A 180 -5.77 3.95 -21.08
C THR A 180 -4.64 4.71 -21.78
N ARG A 181 -4.94 5.48 -22.84
CA ARG A 181 -3.87 6.24 -23.53
C ARG A 181 -3.33 7.37 -22.66
N GLN A 182 -4.20 8.05 -21.92
CA GLN A 182 -3.79 9.11 -21.00
C GLN A 182 -3.03 8.55 -19.80
N TRP A 183 -3.42 7.36 -19.32
CA TRP A 183 -2.68 6.63 -18.29
C TRP A 183 -1.25 6.31 -18.76
N THR A 184 -1.14 5.56 -19.86
CA THR A 184 0.15 5.14 -20.42
C THR A 184 1.04 6.34 -20.72
N GLN A 185 0.49 7.39 -21.34
CA GLN A 185 1.25 8.60 -21.64
C GLN A 185 1.80 9.25 -20.36
N ALA A 186 0.96 9.44 -19.34
CA ALA A 186 1.38 10.11 -18.11
C ALA A 186 2.47 9.35 -17.35
N LEU A 187 2.35 8.01 -17.26
CA LEU A 187 3.33 7.19 -16.56
C LEU A 187 4.62 7.03 -17.36
N GLN A 188 4.53 6.78 -18.67
CA GLN A 188 5.72 6.62 -19.52
C GLN A 188 6.53 7.91 -19.60
N GLU A 189 5.88 9.07 -19.81
CA GLU A 189 6.59 10.35 -19.85
C GLU A 189 7.32 10.65 -18.53
N ALA A 190 6.72 10.29 -17.38
CA ALA A 190 7.33 10.49 -16.07
C ALA A 190 8.49 9.51 -15.82
N PHE A 191 8.33 8.24 -16.20
CA PHE A 191 9.37 7.22 -16.13
C PHE A 191 10.58 7.59 -17.00
N ASP A 192 10.35 8.01 -18.24
CA ASP A 192 11.40 8.43 -19.17
C ASP A 192 12.13 9.69 -18.65
N ALA A 193 11.38 10.65 -18.09
CA ALA A 193 11.96 11.85 -17.49
C ALA A 193 12.86 11.52 -16.29
N MET A 194 12.44 10.59 -15.44
CA MET A 194 13.23 10.12 -14.30
C MET A 194 14.52 9.42 -14.75
N ASN A 195 14.42 8.50 -15.72
CA ASN A 195 15.58 7.83 -16.29
C ASN A 195 16.57 8.83 -16.92
N ALA A 196 16.05 9.84 -17.63
CA ALA A 196 16.87 10.90 -18.20
C ALA A 196 17.53 11.78 -17.13
N GLN A 197 16.90 11.96 -15.96
CA GLN A 197 17.46 12.65 -14.81
C GLN A 197 18.62 11.85 -14.20
N LEU A 198 18.41 10.56 -13.93
CA LEU A 198 19.44 9.66 -13.40
C LEU A 198 20.64 9.50 -14.34
N ALA A 199 20.40 9.46 -15.65
CA ALA A 199 21.47 9.43 -16.65
C ALA A 199 22.36 10.69 -16.65
N ARG A 200 21.94 11.77 -15.98
CA ARG A 200 22.71 13.00 -15.74
C ARG A 200 23.27 13.09 -14.31
N ASP A 201 23.23 12.01 -13.54
CA ASP A 201 23.62 11.95 -12.12
C ASP A 201 22.86 12.96 -11.23
N GLU A 202 21.65 13.34 -11.63
CA GLU A 202 20.81 14.26 -10.88
C GLU A 202 20.02 13.50 -9.80
N VAL A 203 19.88 14.11 -8.61
CA VAL A 203 19.08 13.55 -7.51
C VAL A 203 17.60 13.58 -7.85
N THR A 204 16.95 12.41 -7.84
CA THR A 204 15.52 12.29 -8.09
C THR A 204 14.70 12.66 -6.85
N ALA A 205 13.49 13.18 -7.08
CA ALA A 205 12.63 13.59 -5.99
C ALA A 205 11.93 12.41 -5.30
N ILE A 206 11.64 11.35 -6.06
CA ILE A 206 11.19 10.05 -5.55
C ILE A 206 12.34 9.05 -5.58
N ASP A 207 12.17 7.91 -4.91
CA ASP A 207 13.20 6.87 -4.79
C ASP A 207 13.73 6.43 -6.17
N PRO A 208 15.05 6.49 -6.44
CA PRO A 208 15.65 6.10 -7.71
C PRO A 208 15.33 4.65 -8.12
N TYR A 209 14.98 3.76 -7.19
CA TYR A 209 14.53 2.39 -7.47
C TYR A 209 13.37 2.34 -8.47
N ALA A 210 12.51 3.36 -8.47
CA ALA A 210 11.41 3.51 -9.43
C ALA A 210 11.86 3.52 -10.90
N ALA A 211 13.14 3.78 -11.20
CA ALA A 211 13.65 3.79 -12.56
C ALA A 211 14.02 2.40 -13.10
N GLU A 212 14.06 1.37 -12.25
CA GLU A 212 14.50 0.03 -12.66
C GLU A 212 13.52 -0.63 -13.64
N HIS A 213 12.23 -0.45 -13.43
CA HIS A 213 11.19 -1.01 -14.28
C HIS A 213 9.90 -0.18 -14.23
N PRO A 214 9.08 -0.11 -15.30
CA PRO A 214 7.78 0.57 -15.26
C PRO A 214 6.83 0.08 -14.14
N ALA A 215 6.91 -1.20 -13.78
CA ALA A 215 6.17 -1.75 -12.64
C ALA A 215 6.62 -1.16 -11.30
N GLU A 216 7.93 -1.05 -11.08
CA GLU A 216 8.49 -0.39 -9.88
C GLU A 216 8.15 1.09 -9.86
N PHE A 217 8.19 1.76 -11.01
CA PHE A 217 7.75 3.14 -11.13
C PHE A 217 6.31 3.32 -10.66
N PHE A 218 5.42 2.43 -11.10
CA PHE A 218 4.03 2.44 -10.69
C PHE A 218 3.87 2.18 -9.18
N ALA A 219 4.57 1.19 -8.63
CA ALA A 219 4.51 0.84 -7.21
C ALA A 219 5.02 1.98 -6.31
N VAL A 220 6.20 2.54 -6.61
CA VAL A 220 6.77 3.69 -5.88
C VAL A 220 5.89 4.94 -6.01
N CYS A 221 5.28 5.16 -7.17
CA CYS A 221 4.29 6.23 -7.32
C CYS A 221 3.04 6.00 -6.46
N CYS A 222 2.59 4.74 -6.29
CA CYS A 222 1.48 4.41 -5.40
C CYS A 222 1.84 4.65 -3.93
N GLU A 223 3.05 4.28 -3.50
CA GLU A 223 3.55 4.63 -2.16
C GLU A 223 3.51 6.14 -1.94
N SER A 224 4.20 6.87 -2.80
CA SER A 224 4.27 8.34 -2.75
C SER A 224 2.88 8.98 -2.79
N PHE A 225 1.93 8.40 -3.55
CA PHE A 225 0.57 8.91 -3.61
C PHE A 225 -0.15 8.83 -2.25
N PHE A 226 0.09 7.80 -1.45
CA PHE A 226 -0.53 7.64 -0.13
C PHE A 226 0.29 8.22 1.02
N THR A 227 1.62 8.34 0.89
CA THR A 227 2.53 8.73 1.98
C THR A 227 3.26 10.07 1.78
N ASP A 228 3.50 10.53 0.55
CA ASP A 228 3.99 11.89 0.25
C ASP A 228 3.26 12.53 -0.96
N PRO A 229 1.92 12.67 -0.91
CA PRO A 229 1.10 13.09 -2.04
C PRO A 229 1.45 14.47 -2.58
N LEU A 230 1.93 15.39 -1.71
CA LEU A 230 2.28 16.74 -2.14
C LEU A 230 3.52 16.73 -3.04
N ARG A 231 4.53 15.93 -2.69
CA ARG A 231 5.72 15.74 -3.51
C ARG A 231 5.38 15.11 -4.85
N LEU A 232 4.61 14.02 -4.86
CA LEU A 232 4.22 13.37 -6.11
C LEU A 232 3.43 14.34 -7.02
N ARG A 233 2.49 15.09 -6.44
CA ARG A 233 1.71 16.09 -7.19
C ARG A 233 2.56 17.21 -7.76
N GLN A 234 3.63 17.60 -7.07
CA GLN A 234 4.56 18.63 -7.54
C GLN A 234 5.46 18.12 -8.68
N VAL A 235 5.99 16.91 -8.54
CA VAL A 235 7.01 16.36 -9.46
C VAL A 235 6.36 15.72 -10.68
N TYR A 236 5.32 14.90 -10.49
CA TYR A 236 4.60 14.19 -11.55
C TYR A 236 3.09 14.48 -11.48
N PRO A 237 2.65 15.73 -11.78
CA PRO A 237 1.26 16.13 -11.64
C PRO A 237 0.29 15.32 -12.54
N ALA A 238 0.76 14.83 -13.69
CA ALA A 238 -0.06 13.98 -14.56
C ALA A 238 -0.29 12.59 -13.94
N VAL A 239 0.76 11.96 -13.42
CA VAL A 239 0.68 10.69 -12.68
C VAL A 239 -0.24 10.83 -11.47
N TYR A 240 -0.07 11.89 -10.68
CA TYR A 240 -0.92 12.15 -9.51
C TYR A 240 -2.42 12.20 -9.87
N ARG A 241 -2.77 12.88 -10.98
CA ARG A 241 -4.17 12.93 -11.46
C ARG A 241 -4.68 11.55 -11.88
N GLN A 242 -3.87 10.76 -12.57
CA GLN A 242 -4.23 9.40 -12.96
C GLN A 242 -4.47 8.51 -11.75
N LEU A 243 -3.57 8.54 -10.75
CA LEU A 243 -3.75 7.79 -9.50
C LEU A 243 -4.97 8.28 -8.70
N SER A 244 -5.23 9.58 -8.68
CA SER A 244 -6.42 10.13 -8.02
C SER A 244 -7.72 9.60 -8.63
N GLN A 245 -7.77 9.50 -9.96
CA GLN A 245 -8.91 8.91 -10.68
C GLN A 245 -8.99 7.40 -10.44
N PHE A 246 -7.86 6.70 -10.56
CA PHE A 246 -7.78 5.25 -10.40
C PHE A 246 -8.24 4.81 -9.01
N PHE A 247 -7.70 5.39 -7.94
CA PHE A 247 -8.08 5.05 -6.58
C PHE A 247 -9.37 5.73 -6.12
N SER A 248 -9.88 6.71 -6.88
CA SER A 248 -10.97 7.60 -6.48
C SER A 248 -10.69 8.29 -5.11
N GLN A 249 -9.43 8.67 -4.89
CA GLN A 249 -8.94 9.28 -3.66
C GLN A 249 -8.12 10.54 -3.96
N ASP A 250 -8.05 11.47 -3.01
CA ASP A 250 -7.12 12.61 -3.04
C ASP A 250 -6.41 12.72 -1.68
N PRO A 251 -5.30 11.98 -1.48
CA PRO A 251 -4.56 12.02 -0.21
C PRO A 251 -3.93 13.38 0.09
N ALA A 252 -3.74 14.27 -0.90
CA ALA A 252 -3.20 15.61 -0.66
C ALA A 252 -4.16 16.46 0.19
N LEU A 253 -5.48 16.18 0.16
CA LEU A 253 -6.46 16.83 1.02
C LEU A 253 -6.35 16.41 2.50
N ARG A 254 -5.75 15.25 2.77
CA ARG A 254 -5.55 14.72 4.13
C ARG A 254 -4.14 14.92 4.65
N PHE A 255 -3.20 15.33 3.80
CA PHE A 255 -1.81 15.55 4.16
C PHE A 255 -1.72 16.64 5.25
N PRO A 256 -0.98 16.41 6.34
CA PRO A 256 -0.96 17.34 7.47
C PRO A 256 -0.37 18.70 7.08
N ALA A 257 -1.09 19.79 7.38
CA ALA A 257 -0.67 21.16 7.09
C ALA A 257 0.64 21.58 7.79
N THR A 258 1.09 20.83 8.81
CA THR A 258 2.25 21.16 9.64
C THR A 258 3.61 21.05 8.96
N ARG A 259 3.70 20.49 7.74
CA ARG A 259 4.96 20.53 6.96
C ARG A 259 5.20 21.85 6.20
N LEU A 260 4.26 22.81 6.22
CA LEU A 260 4.40 24.10 5.53
C LEU A 260 5.43 25.07 6.17
N LEU A 261 5.91 24.82 7.39
CA LEU A 261 7.02 25.60 7.96
C LEU A 261 8.37 25.28 7.28
N ALA A 262 8.44 24.21 6.48
CA ALA A 262 9.54 23.98 5.55
C ALA A 262 9.30 24.82 4.28
N GLY A 263 9.46 26.14 4.40
CA GLY A 263 9.67 27.11 3.32
C GLY A 263 8.74 27.05 2.11
N GLU A 264 7.82 28.00 2.01
CA GLU A 264 7.19 28.36 0.73
C GLU A 264 8.30 28.65 -0.30
N ALA A 265 8.45 27.78 -1.30
CA ALA A 265 9.23 28.10 -2.48
C ALA A 265 8.58 29.32 -3.13
N GLN A 266 9.30 30.45 -3.08
CA GLN A 266 8.87 31.73 -3.63
C GLN A 266 8.35 31.52 -5.05
N THR A 267 7.04 31.64 -5.22
CA THR A 267 6.45 31.74 -6.55
C THR A 267 6.81 33.14 -7.05
N GLY A 268 7.90 33.21 -7.80
CA GLY A 268 8.37 34.43 -8.43
C GLY A 268 7.29 35.00 -9.33
N SER A 269 6.75 36.14 -8.92
CA SER A 269 6.03 37.05 -9.80
C SER A 269 7.04 37.53 -10.85
N LEU A 270 6.77 37.23 -12.12
CA LEU A 270 7.30 38.01 -13.23
C LEU A 270 6.15 38.53 -14.05
N VAL A 271 6.22 39.86 -14.20
CA VAL A 271 5.38 40.80 -14.93
C VAL A 271 5.32 40.44 -16.42
#